data_AF-A0A954HJB9-F1
#
_entry.id   AF-A0A954HJB9-F1
#
_cell.length_a   1.000
_cell.length_b   1.000
_cell.length_c   1.000
_cell.angle_alpha   90.00
_cell.angle_beta   90.00
_cell.angle_gamma   90.00
#
_symmetry.space_group_name_H-M   'P 1'
#
loop_
_entity.id
_entity.type
_entity.pdbx_description
1 polymer ?
#
loop_
_entity_poly.entity_id
_entity_poly.type
_entity_poly.pdbx_seq_one_letter_code
_entity_poly.pdbx_strand_id
1 'polypeptide(L)' 'VGLADEHGLKKYNPPSLRGVGQRFGFFHDLRAPTLESVFEEYGHQLDDSLTPRQLRALVAYLQSL' A
#
# COMPACT_ATOMS: atom_id res chain seq x y z
N VAL A 1 -0.72 -16.34 -2.98
CA VAL A 1 -0.16 -15.28 -2.11
C VAL A 1 -0.74 -15.48 -0.72
N GLY A 2 0.09 -15.74 0.29
CA GLY A 2 -0.34 -16.13 1.64
C GLY A 2 -0.76 -14.96 2.53
N LEU A 3 -1.30 -13.89 1.93
CA LEU A 3 -1.69 -12.68 2.65
C LEU A 3 -3.04 -12.91 3.33
N ALA A 4 -3.08 -12.69 4.64
CA ALA A 4 -4.31 -12.60 5.40
C ALA A 4 -4.76 -11.14 5.42
N ASP A 5 -6.04 -10.90 5.23
CA ASP A 5 -6.62 -9.59 5.54
C ASP A 5 -6.67 -9.36 7.06
N GLU A 6 -7.16 -8.19 7.47
CA GLU A 6 -7.36 -7.84 8.87
C GLU A 6 -8.36 -8.75 9.63
N HIS A 7 -9.14 -9.56 8.90
CA HIS A 7 -10.05 -10.56 9.44
C HIS A 7 -9.47 -11.99 9.42
N GLY A 8 -8.19 -12.15 9.04
CA GLY A 8 -7.52 -13.45 8.99
C GLY A 8 -7.90 -14.30 7.76
N LEU A 9 -8.66 -13.76 6.81
CA LEU A 9 -9.05 -14.48 5.60
C LEU A 9 -7.88 -14.54 4.63
N LYS A 10 -7.40 -15.77 4.40
CA LYS A 10 -6.32 -16.09 3.46
C LYS A 10 -6.76 -16.19 1.99
N LYS A 11 -8.07 -16.04 1.74
CA LYS A 11 -8.68 -16.04 0.39
C LYS A 11 -9.03 -14.62 -0.04
N TYR A 12 -8.12 -13.68 0.17
CA TYR A 12 -8.24 -12.36 -0.42
C TYR A 12 -7.32 -12.29 -1.65
N ASN A 13 -7.86 -11.89 -2.80
CA ASN A 13 -7.07 -11.63 -3.99
C ASN A 13 -6.52 -10.20 -3.84
N PRO A 14 -5.20 -10.01 -3.65
CA PRO A 14 -4.67 -8.68 -3.46
C PRO A 14 -5.02 -7.81 -4.67
N PRO A 15 -5.37 -6.53 -4.44
CA PRO A 15 -5.60 -5.62 -5.55
C PRO A 15 -4.35 -5.56 -6.43
N SER A 16 -4.56 -5.54 -7.74
CA SER A 16 -3.49 -5.28 -8.70
C SER A 16 -2.85 -3.93 -8.39
N LEU A 17 -1.52 -3.89 -8.36
CA LEU A 17 -0.76 -2.65 -8.22
C LEU A 17 -0.61 -1.90 -9.56
N ARG A 18 -1.05 -2.47 -10.69
CA ARG A 18 -1.06 -1.75 -11.97
C ARG A 18 -2.04 -0.58 -11.93
N GLY A 19 -1.58 0.60 -12.32
CA GLY A 19 -2.32 1.85 -12.24
C GLY A 19 -2.60 2.33 -10.82
N VAL A 20 -1.89 1.82 -9.80
CA VAL A 20 -2.12 2.19 -8.39
C VAL A 20 -1.90 3.69 -8.15
N GLY A 21 -0.98 4.32 -8.89
CA GLY A 21 -0.76 5.76 -8.84
C GLY A 21 -1.89 6.63 -9.41
N GLN A 22 -2.85 6.04 -10.13
CA GLN A 22 -4.01 6.75 -10.69
C GLN A 22 -5.24 6.68 -9.77
N ARG A 23 -5.13 5.98 -8.63
CA ARG A 23 -6.23 5.76 -7.68
C ARG A 23 -6.16 6.77 -6.54
N PHE A 24 -7.33 7.01 -5.94
CA PHE A 24 -7.50 7.78 -4.71
C PHE A 24 -8.26 6.92 -3.71
N GLY A 25 -7.94 7.05 -2.42
CA GLY A 25 -8.51 6.21 -1.37
C GLY A 25 -7.97 4.78 -1.44
N PHE A 26 -6.97 4.50 -0.62
CA PHE A 26 -6.30 3.21 -0.48
C PHE A 26 -6.87 2.43 0.71
N PHE A 27 -6.67 1.11 0.66
CA PHE A 27 -7.40 0.12 1.46
C PHE A 27 -8.88 0.01 1.06
N HIS A 28 -9.56 -0.98 1.61
CA HIS A 28 -10.95 -1.30 1.25
C HIS A 28 -11.96 -0.35 1.92
N ASP A 29 -11.54 0.32 2.99
CA ASP A 29 -12.30 1.32 3.76
C ASP A 29 -11.88 2.77 3.44
N LEU A 30 -10.96 2.95 2.48
CA LEU A 30 -10.48 4.25 1.99
C LEU A 30 -9.78 5.12 3.05
N ARG A 31 -9.36 4.51 4.17
CA ARG A 31 -8.75 5.24 5.30
C ARG A 31 -7.39 5.87 4.96
N ALA A 32 -6.70 5.38 3.93
CA ALA A 32 -5.47 6.00 3.43
C ALA A 32 -5.79 6.91 2.23
N PRO A 33 -5.79 8.24 2.39
CA PRO A 33 -6.15 9.15 1.29
C PRO A 33 -5.08 9.21 0.19
N THR A 34 -3.82 8.95 0.52
CA THR A 34 -2.68 9.04 -0.41
C THR A 34 -1.85 7.77 -0.40
N LEU A 35 -1.02 7.60 -1.44
CA LEU A 35 -0.14 6.43 -1.54
C LEU A 35 0.98 6.50 -0.50
N GLU A 36 1.39 7.71 -0.12
CA GLU A 36 2.33 7.98 0.95
C GLU A 36 1.77 7.55 2.31
N SER A 37 0.49 7.87 2.61
CA SER A 37 -0.12 7.55 3.91
C SER A 37 -0.18 6.04 4.16
N VAL A 38 -0.31 5.22 3.10
CA VAL A 38 -0.24 3.74 3.18
C VAL A 38 1.02 3.26 3.90
N PHE A 39 2.15 3.97 3.72
CA PHE A 39 3.44 3.58 4.28
C PHE A 39 3.83 4.40 5.52
N GLU A 40 3.57 5.72 5.52
CA GLU A 40 3.95 6.59 6.66
C GLU A 40 3.01 6.47 7.86
N GLU A 41 1.71 6.44 7.62
CA GLU A 41 0.69 6.41 8.68
C GLU A 41 0.31 4.98 9.06
N TYR A 42 0.17 4.11 8.06
CA TYR A 42 -0.33 2.75 8.25
C TYR A 42 0.76 1.67 8.26
N GLY A 43 2.00 1.99 7.91
CA GLY A 43 3.12 1.04 7.94
C GLY A 43 2.84 -0.25 7.15
N HIS A 44 2.04 -0.17 6.09
CA HIS A 44 1.44 -1.36 5.50
C HIS A 44 2.48 -2.31 4.91
N GLN A 45 2.54 -3.54 5.46
CA GLN A 45 3.47 -4.60 5.06
C GLN A 45 4.95 -4.21 5.16
N LEU A 46 5.28 -3.31 6.08
CA LEU A 46 6.66 -2.95 6.39
C LEU A 46 7.03 -3.52 7.76
N ASP A 47 8.15 -4.24 7.84
CA ASP A 47 8.71 -4.69 9.12
C ASP A 47 9.32 -3.51 9.90
N ASP A 48 9.85 -2.52 9.18
CA ASP A 48 10.49 -1.30 9.71
C ASP A 48 10.05 -0.06 8.92
N SER A 49 10.18 1.12 9.54
CA SER A 49 9.87 2.38 8.85
C SER A 49 10.86 2.67 7.71
N LEU A 50 10.33 3.19 6.60
CA LEU A 50 11.15 3.61 5.46
C LEU A 50 11.82 4.95 5.76
N THR A 51 13.07 5.11 5.32
CA THR A 51 13.68 6.43 5.26
C THR A 51 12.93 7.32 4.25
N PRO A 52 12.99 8.66 4.38
CA PRO A 52 12.33 9.58 3.43
C PRO A 52 12.78 9.40 1.97
N ARG A 53 13.98 8.85 1.75
CA ARG A 53 14.48 8.54 0.39
C ARG A 53 13.87 7.26 -0.16
N GLN A 54 13.78 6.21 0.66
CA GLN A 54 13.19 4.94 0.26
C GLN A 54 11.69 5.09 -0.01
N LEU A 55 10.98 5.83 0.84
CA LEU A 55 9.56 6.11 0.63
C LEU A 55 9.32 6.78 -0.72
N ARG A 56 10.06 7.86 -1.01
CA ARG A 56 9.93 8.57 -2.29
C ARG A 56 10.21 7.67 -3.49
N ALA A 57 11.24 6.84 -3.41
CA ALA A 57 11.58 5.90 -4.48
C ALA A 57 10.48 4.83 -4.67
N LEU A 58 9.94 4.29 -3.58
CA LEU A 58 8.86 3.31 -3.61
C LEU A 58 7.58 3.91 -4.21
N VAL A 59 7.18 5.09 -3.75
CA VAL A 59 6.00 5.80 -4.26
C VAL A 59 6.16 6.11 -5.75
N ALA A 60 7.33 6.61 -6.18
CA ALA A 60 7.60 6.87 -7.59
C ALA A 60 7.53 5.60 -8.45
N TYR A 61 8.07 4.47 -7.94
CA TYR A 61 7.97 3.19 -8.62
C TYR A 61 6.50 2.75 -8.77
N LEU A 62 5.73 2.79 -7.70
CA LEU A 62 4.31 2.41 -7.70
C LEU A 62 3.46 3.33 -8.60
N GLN A 63 3.79 4.61 -8.68
CA GLN A 63 3.14 5.55 -9.60
C GLN A 63 3.43 5.26 -11.08
N SER A 64 4.51 4.54 -11.38
CA SER A 64 4.90 4.17 -12.75
C SER A 64 4.27 2.86 -13.25
N LEU A 65 3.57 2.11 -12.39
CA LEU A 65 2.90 0.83 -12.70
C LEU A 65 1.51 1.02 -13.30
#